data_AF-A0A087SSD8-F1
#
_entry.id   AF-A0A087SSD8-F1
#
_cell.length_a   1.000
_cell.length_b   1.000
_cell.length_c   1.000
_cell.angle_alpha   90.00
_cell.angle_beta   90.00
_cell.angle_gamma   90.00
#
_symmetry.space_group_name_H-M   'P 1'
#
loop_
_entity.id
_entity.type
_entity.pdbx_description
1 polymer ?
#
loop_
_entity_poly.entity_id
_entity_poly.type
_entity_poly.pdbx_seq_one_letter_code
_entity_poly.pdbx_strand_id
1 'polypeptide(L)'
;MLENDITDVLDLTFAEETDFFGQKNLVTNENKKEYVNLVARHRMTTAIREQITAFLTGFWDIVPKELISMFNDHELELLISGLPEIDVADLRKNTEYTGYTAASAVVRWFWDVVDGMDKEDLALLVQFVTGTSKVPLDGFAALQGVHGPQKFQIHKAYGDVERLPTAHTCFNQLDILEYATKEQLRERLMMALHEGSEGFGFA
;
A
#
# COMPACT_ATOMS: atom_id res chain seq x y z
N MET A 1 -1.84 7.05 17.98
CA MET A 1 -2.48 6.20 19.02
C MET A 1 -1.62 4.99 19.36
N LEU A 2 -1.22 4.16 18.38
CA LEU A 2 -0.45 2.93 18.67
C LEU A 2 0.94 3.20 19.25
N GLU A 3 1.64 4.20 18.73
CA GLU A 3 3.04 4.51 19.08
C GLU A 3 3.19 5.41 20.33
N ASN A 4 2.10 5.98 20.83
CA ASN A 4 2.13 6.94 21.94
C ASN A 4 1.30 6.43 23.12
N ASP A 5 1.70 6.80 24.34
CA ASP A 5 0.89 6.60 25.54
C ASP A 5 -0.41 7.40 25.44
N ILE A 6 -1.55 6.82 25.84
CA ILE A 6 -2.87 7.44 25.74
C ILE A 6 -3.49 7.82 27.10
N THR A 7 -2.80 7.53 28.21
CA THR A 7 -3.29 7.77 29.59
C THR A 7 -3.60 9.25 29.78
N ASP A 8 -4.83 9.57 30.17
CA ASP A 8 -5.32 10.95 30.38
C ASP A 8 -5.20 11.89 29.15
N VAL A 9 -4.95 11.33 27.95
CA VAL A 9 -4.89 12.09 26.68
C VAL A 9 -6.14 11.87 25.84
N LEU A 10 -6.68 10.64 25.82
CA LEU A 10 -7.81 10.25 24.97
C LEU A 10 -8.85 9.46 25.76
N ASP A 11 -10.08 9.98 25.85
CA ASP A 11 -11.22 9.27 26.43
C ASP A 11 -11.97 8.47 25.38
N LEU A 12 -11.40 7.34 24.96
CA LEU A 12 -11.99 6.43 23.97
C LEU A 12 -12.72 5.26 24.65
N THR A 13 -13.77 4.77 24.00
CA THR A 13 -14.54 3.60 24.46
C THR A 13 -14.88 2.69 23.30
N PHE A 14 -14.99 1.39 23.54
CA PHE A 14 -15.34 0.39 22.51
C PHE A 14 -16.78 0.50 21.97
N ALA A 15 -17.61 1.41 22.49
CA ALA A 15 -18.99 1.60 22.06
C ALA A 15 -19.07 2.57 20.87
N GLU A 16 -18.83 2.08 19.65
CA GLU A 16 -19.32 2.78 18.44
C GLU A 16 -20.71 2.27 18.01
N GLU A 17 -21.13 1.05 18.39
CA GLU A 17 -22.54 0.62 18.36
C GLU A 17 -22.73 -0.73 19.09
N THR A 18 -23.87 -0.88 19.78
CA THR A 18 -24.44 -2.05 20.49
C THR A 18 -24.20 -2.19 22.01
N ASP A 19 -25.32 -2.11 22.72
CA ASP A 19 -25.56 -2.30 24.15
C ASP A 19 -24.93 -3.58 24.74
N PHE A 20 -23.80 -3.42 25.43
CA PHE A 20 -23.44 -4.30 26.54
C PHE A 20 -23.65 -3.54 27.84
N PHE A 21 -24.89 -3.57 28.34
CA PHE A 21 -25.26 -3.29 29.74
C PHE A 21 -24.42 -2.22 30.46
N GLY A 22 -24.36 -1.00 29.89
CA GLY A 22 -23.85 0.19 30.57
C GLY A 22 -22.36 0.20 30.95
N GLN A 23 -21.56 -0.80 30.55
CA GLN A 23 -20.10 -0.75 30.75
C GLN A 23 -19.43 -0.14 29.54
N LYS A 24 -19.13 1.16 29.64
CA LYS A 24 -18.16 1.82 28.77
C LYS A 24 -16.79 1.19 29.03
N ASN A 25 -16.42 0.18 28.25
CA ASN A 25 -15.06 -0.34 28.26
C ASN A 25 -14.15 0.77 27.75
N LEU A 26 -13.39 1.36 28.68
CA LEU A 26 -12.40 2.40 28.39
C LEU A 26 -11.23 1.79 27.62
N VAL A 27 -10.74 2.55 26.66
CA VAL A 27 -9.51 2.18 25.95
C VAL A 27 -8.32 2.58 26.81
N THR A 28 -7.44 1.62 27.06
CA THR A 28 -6.21 1.75 27.84
C THR A 28 -5.01 1.42 26.95
N ASN A 29 -3.79 1.65 27.46
CA ASN A 29 -2.57 1.29 26.72
C ASN A 29 -2.46 -0.21 26.41
N GLU A 30 -3.08 -1.06 27.23
CA GLU A 30 -3.12 -2.51 27.08
C GLU A 30 -4.06 -2.94 25.95
N ASN A 31 -5.21 -2.28 25.79
CA ASN A 31 -6.26 -2.69 24.83
C ASN A 31 -6.36 -1.80 23.58
N LYS A 32 -5.57 -0.71 23.47
CA LYS A 32 -5.61 0.22 22.32
C LYS A 32 -5.37 -0.45 20.96
N LYS A 33 -4.59 -1.54 20.90
CA LYS A 33 -4.38 -2.33 19.67
C LYS A 33 -5.67 -3.03 19.24
N GLU A 34 -6.36 -3.66 20.17
CA GLU A 34 -7.64 -4.32 19.92
C GLU A 34 -8.69 -3.30 19.47
N TYR A 35 -8.76 -2.15 20.15
CA TYR A 35 -9.64 -1.06 19.77
C TYR A 35 -9.41 -0.62 18.32
N VAL A 36 -8.16 -0.34 17.93
CA VAL A 36 -7.83 0.05 16.54
C VAL A 36 -8.23 -1.02 15.54
N ASN A 37 -7.96 -2.30 15.83
CA ASN A 37 -8.33 -3.41 14.96
C ASN A 37 -9.85 -3.54 14.79
N LEU A 38 -10.62 -3.40 15.88
CA LEU A 38 -12.07 -3.49 15.83
C LEU A 38 -12.70 -2.33 15.07
N VAL A 39 -12.23 -1.10 15.31
CA VAL A 39 -12.69 0.09 14.59
C VAL A 39 -12.36 -0.03 13.09
N ALA A 40 -11.13 -0.44 12.75
CA ALA A 40 -10.73 -0.65 11.37
C ALA A 40 -11.60 -1.72 10.68
N ARG A 41 -11.80 -2.88 11.32
CA ARG A 41 -12.68 -3.94 10.82
C ARG A 41 -14.12 -3.48 10.69
N HIS A 42 -14.62 -2.70 11.64
CA HIS A 42 -15.99 -2.20 11.58
C HIS A 42 -16.19 -1.30 10.36
N ARG A 43 -15.34 -0.28 10.21
CA ARG A 43 -15.41 0.70 9.13
C ARG A 43 -15.20 0.09 7.74
N MET A 44 -14.30 -0.89 7.61
CA MET A 44 -13.98 -1.50 6.32
C MET A 44 -14.91 -2.66 5.93
N THR A 45 -15.49 -3.39 6.90
CA THR A 45 -16.24 -4.62 6.59
C THR A 45 -17.58 -4.75 7.31
N THR A 46 -17.64 -4.48 8.61
CA THR A 46 -18.88 -4.75 9.38
C THR A 46 -20.00 -3.81 8.98
N ALA A 47 -19.71 -2.53 8.79
CA ALA A 47 -20.69 -1.51 8.41
C ALA A 47 -21.33 -1.74 7.02
N ILE A 48 -20.67 -2.51 6.15
CA ILE A 48 -21.12 -2.83 4.79
C ILE A 48 -21.24 -4.35 4.55
N ARG A 49 -21.47 -5.11 5.63
CA ARG A 49 -21.43 -6.58 5.61
C ARG A 49 -22.44 -7.20 4.66
N GLU A 50 -23.66 -6.68 4.63
CA GLU A 50 -24.73 -7.21 3.79
C GLU A 50 -24.38 -7.08 2.30
N GLN A 51 -23.82 -5.93 1.91
CA GLN A 51 -23.38 -5.62 0.55
C GLN A 51 -22.20 -6.49 0.14
N ILE A 52 -21.19 -6.64 1.01
CA ILE A 52 -20.05 -7.54 0.77
C ILE A 52 -20.55 -8.98 0.61
N THR A 53 -21.46 -9.43 1.46
CA THR A 53 -21.99 -10.81 1.42
C THR A 53 -22.75 -11.07 0.12
N ALA A 54 -23.61 -10.14 -0.31
CA ALA A 54 -24.34 -10.25 -1.56
C ALA A 54 -23.38 -10.27 -2.77
N PHE A 55 -22.37 -9.40 -2.80
CA PHE A 55 -21.35 -9.38 -3.84
C PHE A 55 -20.58 -10.70 -3.92
N LEU A 56 -20.07 -11.19 -2.78
CA LEU A 56 -19.28 -12.43 -2.73
C LEU A 56 -20.11 -13.64 -3.11
N THR A 57 -21.39 -13.69 -2.73
CA THR A 57 -22.30 -14.78 -3.12
C THR A 57 -22.42 -14.85 -4.64
N GLY A 58 -22.75 -13.73 -5.30
CA GLY A 58 -22.86 -13.69 -6.76
C GLY A 58 -21.52 -13.93 -7.48
N PHE A 59 -20.41 -13.49 -6.91
CA PHE A 59 -19.07 -13.76 -7.46
C PHE A 59 -18.72 -15.26 -7.38
N TRP A 60 -18.98 -15.90 -6.24
CA TRP A 60 -18.68 -17.33 -6.02
C TRP A 60 -19.59 -18.28 -6.78
N ASP A 61 -20.80 -17.85 -7.16
CA ASP A 61 -21.67 -18.62 -8.07
C ASP A 61 -21.05 -18.81 -9.46
N ILE A 62 -20.11 -17.95 -9.85
CA ILE A 62 -19.43 -17.99 -11.16
C ILE A 62 -17.99 -18.51 -11.00
N VAL A 63 -17.25 -18.02 -10.00
CA VAL A 63 -15.84 -18.34 -9.78
C VAL A 63 -15.67 -19.02 -8.41
N PRO A 64 -15.32 -20.32 -8.35
CA PRO A 64 -15.13 -21.04 -7.10
C PRO A 64 -14.14 -20.34 -6.17
N LYS A 65 -14.49 -20.24 -4.90
CA LYS A 65 -13.70 -19.53 -3.88
C LYS A 65 -12.29 -20.11 -3.74
N GLU A 66 -12.14 -21.42 -3.86
CA GLU A 66 -10.86 -22.12 -3.73
C GLU A 66 -9.89 -21.72 -4.84
N LEU A 67 -10.40 -21.45 -6.04
CA LEU A 67 -9.57 -21.02 -7.16
C LEU A 67 -9.10 -19.58 -6.99
N ILE A 68 -10.00 -18.70 -6.54
CA ILE A 68 -9.64 -17.29 -6.37
C ILE A 68 -8.71 -17.07 -5.16
N SER A 69 -8.79 -17.92 -4.14
CA SER A 69 -7.93 -17.84 -2.95
C SER A 69 -6.45 -18.20 -3.18
N MET A 70 -6.09 -18.64 -4.40
CA MET A 70 -4.69 -18.90 -4.77
C MET A 70 -3.92 -17.60 -5.07
N PHE A 71 -4.63 -16.50 -5.32
CA PHE A 71 -4.06 -15.20 -5.67
C PHE A 71 -4.07 -14.28 -4.44
N ASN A 72 -3.02 -13.47 -4.29
CA ASN A 72 -3.05 -12.34 -3.36
C ASN A 72 -3.94 -11.20 -3.89
N ASP A 73 -4.13 -10.15 -3.10
CA ASP A 73 -4.97 -9.02 -3.46
C ASP A 73 -4.46 -8.24 -4.69
N HIS A 74 -3.15 -8.15 -4.88
CA HIS A 74 -2.53 -7.50 -6.04
C HIS A 74 -2.75 -8.29 -7.33
N GLU A 75 -2.47 -9.60 -7.29
CA GLU A 75 -2.69 -10.52 -8.40
C GLU A 75 -4.18 -10.59 -8.77
N LEU A 76 -5.07 -10.54 -7.79
CA LEU A 76 -6.51 -10.51 -8.02
C LEU A 76 -6.94 -9.22 -8.75
N GLU A 77 -6.37 -8.05 -8.40
CA GLU A 77 -6.61 -6.81 -9.15
C GLU A 77 -6.20 -6.96 -10.61
N LEU A 78 -5.00 -7.50 -10.87
CA LEU A 78 -4.47 -7.70 -12.21
C LEU A 78 -5.29 -8.72 -13.02
N LEU A 79 -5.76 -9.79 -12.37
CA LEU A 79 -6.60 -10.80 -13.01
C LEU A 79 -7.94 -10.21 -13.48
N ILE A 80 -8.53 -9.32 -12.69
CA ILE A 80 -9.82 -8.70 -13.00
C ILE A 80 -9.66 -7.53 -13.98
N SER A 81 -8.63 -6.70 -13.80
CA SER A 81 -8.45 -5.44 -14.53
C SER A 81 -7.56 -5.57 -15.77
N GLY A 82 -6.79 -6.65 -15.87
CA GLY A 82 -5.75 -6.87 -16.87
C GLY A 82 -4.42 -6.19 -16.52
N LEU A 83 -3.36 -6.62 -17.20
CA LEU A 83 -2.03 -6.00 -17.07
C LEU A 83 -1.97 -4.68 -17.85
N PRO A 84 -1.68 -3.55 -17.19
CA PRO A 84 -1.52 -2.26 -17.87
C PRO A 84 -0.26 -2.26 -18.74
N GLU A 85 -0.29 -1.50 -19.85
CA GLU A 85 0.95 -1.11 -20.53
C GLU A 85 1.51 0.13 -19.86
N ILE A 86 2.65 -0.02 -19.17
CA ILE A 86 3.30 1.05 -18.44
C ILE A 86 4.43 1.63 -19.30
N ASP A 87 4.29 2.90 -19.66
CA ASP A 87 5.38 3.67 -20.27
C ASP A 87 6.34 4.16 -19.18
N VAL A 88 7.46 3.44 -19.02
CA VAL A 88 8.51 3.77 -18.05
C VAL A 88 9.14 5.13 -18.33
N ALA A 89 9.23 5.55 -19.60
CA ALA A 89 9.79 6.85 -19.94
C ALA A 89 8.85 7.99 -19.51
N ASP A 90 7.54 7.82 -19.68
CA ASP A 90 6.55 8.78 -19.17
C ASP A 90 6.53 8.82 -17.64
N LEU A 91 6.57 7.66 -16.98
CA LEU A 91 6.67 7.59 -15.51
C LEU A 91 7.91 8.35 -15.00
N ARG A 92 9.07 8.07 -15.58
CA ARG A 92 10.35 8.72 -15.23
C ARG A 92 10.31 10.22 -15.45
N LYS A 93 9.75 10.67 -16.58
CA LYS A 93 9.62 12.09 -16.92
C LYS A 93 8.72 12.84 -15.93
N ASN A 94 7.72 12.17 -15.38
CA ASN A 94 6.77 12.73 -14.43
C ASN A 94 7.06 12.36 -12.98
N THR A 95 8.32 12.04 -12.65
CA THR A 95 8.75 11.75 -11.27
C THR A 95 9.43 12.96 -10.62
N GLU A 96 9.05 13.23 -9.37
CA GLU A 96 9.70 14.24 -8.50
C GLU A 96 10.65 13.57 -7.50
N TYR A 97 11.69 14.29 -7.08
CA TYR A 97 12.71 13.77 -6.17
C TYR A 97 12.88 14.70 -4.96
N THR A 98 12.84 14.12 -3.76
CA THR A 98 13.03 14.84 -2.49
C THR A 98 14.20 14.24 -1.72
N GLY A 99 15.21 15.04 -1.38
CA GLY A 99 16.44 14.55 -0.74
C GLY A 99 17.37 13.75 -1.68
N TYR A 100 16.90 13.41 -2.87
CA TYR A 100 17.67 12.91 -4.00
C TYR A 100 17.58 13.87 -5.19
N THR A 101 18.40 13.58 -6.21
CA THR A 101 18.30 14.22 -7.53
C THR A 101 18.28 13.13 -8.60
N ALA A 102 17.88 13.47 -9.82
CA ALA A 102 17.96 12.53 -10.96
C ALA A 102 19.39 11.99 -11.20
N ALA A 103 20.43 12.69 -10.75
CA ALA A 103 21.83 12.26 -10.89
C ALA A 103 22.31 11.34 -9.76
N SER A 104 21.58 11.26 -8.64
CA SER A 104 21.91 10.42 -7.49
C SER A 104 22.07 8.97 -7.91
N ALA A 105 23.09 8.28 -7.40
CA ALA A 105 23.40 6.90 -7.80
C ALA A 105 22.21 5.97 -7.58
N VAL A 106 21.57 6.05 -6.42
CA VAL A 106 20.36 5.29 -6.03
C VAL A 106 19.21 5.50 -7.02
N VAL A 107 18.97 6.75 -7.46
CA VAL A 107 17.91 7.05 -8.43
C VAL A 107 18.23 6.46 -9.81
N ARG A 108 19.48 6.56 -10.26
CA ARG A 108 19.89 5.91 -11.52
C ARG A 108 19.76 4.40 -11.45
N TRP A 109 20.15 3.79 -10.33
CA TRP A 109 19.99 2.36 -10.10
C TRP A 109 18.53 1.93 -10.05
N PHE A 110 17.67 2.69 -9.39
CA PHE A 110 16.23 2.46 -9.39
C PHE A 110 15.71 2.39 -10.83
N TRP A 111 15.98 3.41 -11.64
CA TRP A 111 15.52 3.45 -13.02
C TRP A 111 16.10 2.33 -13.89
N ASP A 112 17.38 1.97 -13.70
CA ASP A 112 17.96 0.83 -14.41
C ASP A 112 17.29 -0.50 -14.02
N VAL A 113 16.85 -0.64 -12.76
CA VAL A 113 16.13 -1.83 -12.30
C VAL A 113 14.73 -1.86 -12.91
N VAL A 114 14.02 -0.73 -12.90
CA VAL A 114 12.69 -0.56 -13.50
C VAL A 114 12.71 -0.82 -15.00
N ASP A 115 13.74 -0.37 -15.73
CA ASP A 115 13.91 -0.68 -17.16
C ASP A 115 14.08 -2.17 -17.45
N GLY A 116 14.48 -2.96 -16.45
CA GLY A 116 14.67 -4.41 -16.54
C GLY A 116 13.53 -5.23 -15.95
N MET A 117 12.46 -4.60 -15.47
CA MET A 117 11.25 -5.27 -14.97
C MET A 117 10.40 -5.77 -16.14
N ASP A 118 9.69 -6.88 -15.93
CA ASP A 118 8.65 -7.31 -16.86
C ASP A 118 7.34 -6.54 -16.62
N LYS A 119 6.29 -6.89 -17.38
CA LYS A 119 5.00 -6.19 -17.28
C LYS A 119 4.32 -6.39 -15.92
N GLU A 120 4.53 -7.53 -15.28
CA GLU A 120 3.91 -7.87 -13.99
C GLU A 120 4.60 -7.07 -12.88
N ASP A 121 5.94 -7.08 -12.85
CA ASP A 121 6.74 -6.30 -11.90
C ASP A 121 6.50 -4.79 -12.03
N LEU A 122 6.35 -4.27 -13.25
CA LEU A 122 6.01 -2.86 -13.47
C LEU A 122 4.62 -2.54 -12.92
N ALA A 123 3.63 -3.42 -13.11
CA ALA A 123 2.29 -3.22 -12.58
C ALA A 123 2.29 -3.24 -11.05
N LEU A 124 3.05 -4.16 -10.44
CA LEU A 124 3.25 -4.22 -8.99
C LEU A 124 3.94 -2.97 -8.47
N LEU A 125 4.94 -2.42 -9.17
CA LEU A 125 5.58 -1.16 -8.77
C LEU A 125 4.58 0.00 -8.75
N VAL A 126 3.77 0.15 -9.80
CA VAL A 126 2.77 1.23 -9.87
C VAL A 126 1.72 1.04 -8.78
N GLN A 127 1.25 -0.19 -8.55
CA GLN A 127 0.29 -0.51 -7.51
C GLN A 127 0.85 -0.27 -6.10
N PHE A 128 2.09 -0.68 -5.86
CA PHE A 128 2.79 -0.48 -4.59
C PHE A 128 2.87 1.00 -4.22
N VAL A 129 3.17 1.86 -5.19
CA VAL A 129 3.37 3.30 -4.93
C VAL A 129 2.08 4.12 -5.01
N THR A 130 1.10 3.72 -5.83
CA THR A 130 -0.12 4.53 -6.08
C THR A 130 -1.40 3.90 -5.52
N GLY A 131 -1.34 2.65 -5.06
CA GLY A 131 -2.50 1.89 -4.56
C GLY A 131 -3.37 1.27 -5.65
N THR A 132 -3.01 1.39 -6.93
CA THR A 132 -3.70 0.75 -8.05
C THR A 132 -2.73 0.51 -9.21
N SER A 133 -2.96 -0.55 -9.99
CA SER A 133 -2.27 -0.80 -11.25
C SER A 133 -2.74 0.11 -12.40
N LYS A 134 -3.82 0.89 -12.20
CA LYS A 134 -4.43 1.70 -13.27
C LYS A 134 -3.61 2.97 -13.59
N VAL A 135 -3.16 3.07 -14.83
CA VAL A 135 -2.54 4.29 -15.36
C VAL A 135 -3.62 5.29 -15.82
N PRO A 136 -3.53 6.60 -15.49
CA PRO A 136 -4.44 7.61 -16.01
C PRO A 136 -4.42 7.67 -17.54
N LEU A 137 -5.56 7.98 -18.16
CA LEU A 137 -5.65 8.09 -19.63
C LEU A 137 -4.71 9.16 -20.21
N ASP A 138 -4.50 10.24 -19.46
CA ASP A 138 -3.59 11.34 -19.83
C ASP A 138 -2.14 11.09 -19.40
N GLY A 139 -1.78 9.85 -19.04
CA GLY A 139 -0.45 9.44 -18.61
C GLY A 139 -0.11 9.83 -17.16
N PHE A 140 1.15 9.62 -16.77
CA PHE A 140 1.60 9.83 -15.39
C PHE A 140 1.65 11.30 -14.97
N ALA A 141 1.60 12.23 -15.92
CA ALA A 141 1.44 13.66 -15.65
C ALA A 141 0.12 14.00 -14.95
N ALA A 142 -0.91 13.16 -15.13
CA ALA A 142 -2.26 13.35 -14.59
C ALA A 142 -2.55 12.53 -13.33
N LEU A 143 -1.51 11.90 -12.72
CA LEU A 143 -1.66 11.17 -11.46
C LEU A 143 -2.34 12.04 -10.40
N GLN A 144 -3.25 11.43 -9.64
CA GLN A 144 -3.98 12.05 -8.54
C GLN A 144 -3.53 11.43 -7.23
N GLY A 145 -3.45 12.25 -6.18
CA GLY A 145 -3.32 11.82 -4.80
C GLY A 145 -4.53 12.31 -3.98
N VAL A 146 -4.42 12.20 -2.66
CA VAL A 146 -5.51 12.54 -1.73
C VAL A 146 -5.94 14.01 -1.77
N HIS A 147 -5.09 14.92 -2.25
CA HIS A 147 -5.34 16.37 -2.31
C HIS A 147 -5.40 16.92 -3.74
N GLY A 148 -5.61 16.06 -4.75
CA GLY A 148 -5.67 16.45 -6.16
C GLY A 148 -4.44 16.00 -6.94
N PRO A 149 -4.04 16.71 -8.02
CA PRO A 149 -2.93 16.30 -8.86
C PRO A 149 -1.64 16.11 -8.06
N GLN A 150 -1.07 14.91 -8.13
CA GLN A 150 0.11 14.51 -7.37
C GLN A 150 0.93 13.52 -8.21
N LYS A 151 2.12 13.95 -8.64
CA LYS A 151 3.04 13.11 -9.40
C LYS A 151 3.60 11.96 -8.57
N PHE A 152 4.18 10.99 -9.25
CA PHE A 152 5.03 9.97 -8.64
C PHE A 152 6.25 10.65 -7.99
N GLN A 153 6.62 10.22 -6.79
CA GLN A 153 7.70 10.85 -6.03
C GLN A 153 8.66 9.80 -5.47
N ILE A 154 9.96 10.10 -5.52
CA ILE A 154 10.99 9.33 -4.85
C ILE A 154 11.63 10.19 -3.76
N HIS A 155 11.50 9.74 -2.52
CA HIS A 155 12.05 10.43 -1.34
C HIS A 155 13.22 9.65 -0.78
N LYS A 156 14.23 10.39 -0.31
CA LYS A 156 15.33 9.82 0.46
C LYS A 156 14.85 9.45 1.86
N ALA A 157 14.83 8.16 2.14
CA ALA A 157 14.60 7.64 3.48
C ALA A 157 15.89 7.62 4.30
N TYR A 158 15.74 7.69 5.62
CA TYR A 158 16.84 7.60 6.57
C TYR A 158 16.58 6.43 7.53
N GLY A 159 17.64 5.70 7.86
CA GLY A 159 17.57 4.56 8.77
C GLY A 159 18.53 3.45 8.39
N ASP A 160 18.28 2.27 8.94
CA ASP A 160 19.04 1.06 8.66
C ASP A 160 18.84 0.61 7.20
N VAL A 161 19.94 0.40 6.48
CA VAL A 161 19.97 -0.06 5.07
C VAL A 161 19.40 -1.47 4.87
N GLU A 162 19.14 -2.20 5.95
CA GLU A 162 18.42 -3.47 5.91
C GLU A 162 16.90 -3.29 5.73
N ARG A 163 16.36 -2.07 5.90
CA ARG A 163 14.94 -1.81 5.71
C ARG A 163 14.55 -1.88 4.23
N LEU A 164 13.32 -2.33 4.00
CA LEU A 164 12.68 -2.31 2.69
C LEU A 164 12.24 -0.88 2.31
N PRO A 165 12.15 -0.58 1.01
CA PRO A 165 11.47 0.62 0.54
C PRO A 165 10.03 0.65 1.06
N THR A 166 9.52 1.84 1.36
CA THR A 166 8.15 2.02 1.85
C THR A 166 7.37 2.93 0.92
N ALA A 167 6.07 2.68 0.77
CA ALA A 167 5.20 3.50 -0.05
C ALA A 167 4.13 4.21 0.77
N HIS A 168 3.77 5.40 0.31
CA HIS A 168 2.65 6.17 0.81
C HIS A 168 1.70 6.45 -0.37
N THR A 169 0.76 5.53 -0.58
CA THR A 169 -0.13 5.51 -1.76
C THR A 169 -0.97 6.77 -1.90
N CYS A 170 -1.43 7.36 -0.79
CA CYS A 170 -2.16 8.63 -0.80
C CYS A 170 -1.40 9.79 -1.46
N PHE A 171 -0.07 9.70 -1.56
CA PHE A 171 0.80 10.75 -2.09
C PHE A 171 1.61 10.30 -3.31
N ASN A 172 1.37 9.09 -3.83
CA ASN A 172 2.16 8.50 -4.92
C ASN A 172 3.68 8.52 -4.60
N GLN A 173 4.04 8.26 -3.34
CA GLN A 173 5.40 8.45 -2.82
C GLN A 173 6.06 7.12 -2.50
N LEU A 174 7.29 6.97 -2.98
CA LEU A 174 8.19 5.87 -2.70
C LEU A 174 9.41 6.38 -1.91
N ASP A 175 9.59 5.84 -0.72
CA ASP A 175 10.71 6.14 0.17
C ASP A 175 11.81 5.10 -0.04
N ILE A 176 12.98 5.53 -0.53
CA ILE A 176 14.12 4.66 -0.83
C ILE A 176 15.30 5.06 0.05
N LEU A 177 15.94 4.07 0.66
CA LEU A 177 17.16 4.26 1.44
C LEU A 177 18.39 4.42 0.53
N GLU A 178 19.48 4.95 1.10
CA GLU A 178 20.76 5.05 0.40
C GLU A 178 21.52 3.72 0.44
N TYR A 179 21.03 2.74 -0.33
CA TYR A 179 21.66 1.43 -0.48
C TYR A 179 23.10 1.55 -1.00
N ALA A 180 23.97 0.60 -0.62
CA ALA A 180 25.38 0.63 -0.97
C ALA A 180 25.64 0.21 -2.42
N THR A 181 24.79 -0.65 -2.99
CA THR A 181 24.93 -1.19 -4.34
C THR A 181 23.59 -1.25 -5.08
N LYS A 182 23.64 -1.34 -6.41
CA LYS A 182 22.47 -1.53 -7.26
C LYS A 182 21.78 -2.87 -6.98
N GLU A 183 22.57 -3.90 -6.71
CA GLU A 183 22.09 -5.25 -6.42
C GLU A 183 21.28 -5.27 -5.11
N GLN A 184 21.76 -4.57 -4.07
CA GLN A 184 21.02 -4.42 -2.82
C GLN A 184 19.70 -3.67 -3.04
N LEU A 185 19.72 -2.57 -3.81
CA LEU A 185 18.49 -1.85 -4.16
C LEU A 185 17.49 -2.77 -4.87
N ARG A 186 17.96 -3.53 -5.87
CA ARG A 186 17.12 -4.46 -6.62
C ARG A 186 16.47 -5.48 -5.69
N GLU A 187 17.28 -6.17 -4.88
CA GLU A 187 16.81 -7.20 -3.95
C GLU A 187 15.73 -6.66 -3.01
N ARG A 188 15.99 -5.51 -2.37
CA ARG A 188 15.06 -4.91 -1.40
C ARG A 188 13.80 -4.36 -2.07
N LEU A 189 13.92 -3.81 -3.28
CA LEU A 189 12.77 -3.36 -4.05
C LEU A 189 11.88 -4.54 -4.46
N MET A 190 12.44 -5.59 -5.05
CA MET A 190 11.66 -6.77 -5.45
C MET A 190 10.98 -7.42 -4.24
N MET A 191 11.70 -7.54 -3.13
CA MET A 191 11.14 -8.04 -1.87
C MET A 191 9.93 -7.20 -1.42
N ALA A 192 10.03 -5.86 -1.44
CA ALA A 192 8.91 -5.00 -1.08
C ALA A 192 7.70 -5.14 -2.02
N LEU A 193 7.93 -5.31 -3.32
CA LEU A 193 6.86 -5.45 -4.32
C LEU A 193 6.11 -6.79 -4.21
N HIS A 194 6.81 -7.89 -3.94
CA HIS A 194 6.19 -9.21 -3.88
C HIS A 194 5.71 -9.58 -2.47
N GLU A 195 6.49 -9.27 -1.43
CA GLU A 195 6.19 -9.67 -0.04
C GLU A 195 5.34 -8.62 0.72
N GLY A 196 5.23 -7.39 0.20
CA GLY A 196 4.38 -6.35 0.79
C GLY A 196 2.87 -6.67 0.76
N SER A 197 2.46 -7.65 -0.06
CA SER A 197 1.07 -8.10 -0.24
C SER A 197 0.56 -8.98 0.91
N GLU A 198 1.44 -9.64 1.68
CA GLU A 198 1.01 -10.52 2.79
C GLU A 198 0.70 -9.75 4.09
N GLY A 199 0.84 -8.42 4.09
CA GLY A 199 0.52 -7.55 5.21
C GLY A 199 1.67 -7.33 6.19
N PHE A 200 1.68 -6.14 6.81
CA PHE A 200 2.63 -5.83 7.88
C PHE A 200 2.32 -6.67 9.13
N GLY A 201 2.99 -7.82 9.23
CA GLY A 201 3.05 -8.63 10.43
C GLY A 201 2.49 -10.04 10.26
N PHE A 202 3.33 -10.95 9.77
CA PHE A 202 3.27 -12.35 10.17
C PHE A 202 4.60 -12.77 10.81
N ALA A 203 4.55 -12.91 12.13
CA ALA A 203 4.96 -14.12 12.83
C ALA A 203 3.74 -14.63 13.60
#